data_AF-A0A1Y2AVN0-F1
#
_entry.id   AF-A0A1Y2AVN0-F1
#
_cell.length_a   1.000
_cell.length_b   1.000
_cell.length_c   1.000
_cell.angle_alpha   90.00
_cell.angle_beta   90.00
_cell.angle_gamma   90.00
#
_symmetry.space_group_name_H-M   'P 1'
#
loop_
_entity.id
_entity.type
_entity.pdbx_description
1 polymer ?
#
loop_
_entity_poly.entity_id
_entity_poly.type
_entity_poly.pdbx_seq_one_letter_code
_entity_poly.pdbx_strand_id
1 'polypeptide(L)'
;MHPYPSASSSSSSPSSSHRHQAIFDEFESYPFSDDPDFTAGLPTVISAIRGTKRSAAQIDEMIGRAQWFYFTRLRGLQIPWEVYAQHTLRAPLPPSPAGGSTPLQPVPTNPLAAINQISESRRMMMSDDSQGEAAEGSGSGGMSFAMLSRLISEGRAGEVPVQYIPEGINVSLARCLLSSLFSVLCIVFSLLLSPVYFLLLSYLFVLLLIFYLFSCLLFSFLLQSSLASRDK
;
A
#
# COMPACT_ATOMS: atom_id res chain seq x y z
N MET A 1 63.14 30.97 -11.57
CA MET A 1 62.44 30.33 -10.45
C MET A 1 61.18 31.14 -10.17
N HIS A 2 60.04 30.71 -10.73
CA HIS A 2 58.73 31.33 -10.47
C HIS A 2 57.89 30.37 -9.62
N PRO A 3 57.32 30.81 -8.49
CA PRO A 3 56.39 30.00 -7.73
C PRO A 3 55.01 30.00 -8.40
N TYR A 4 54.45 28.81 -8.62
CA TYR A 4 53.05 28.65 -9.02
C TYR A 4 52.14 28.76 -7.79
N PRO A 5 51.06 29.56 -7.84
CA PRO A 5 50.05 29.57 -6.80
C PRO A 5 49.07 28.41 -6.98
N SER A 6 49.08 27.47 -6.05
CA SER A 6 48.05 26.42 -5.93
C SER A 6 46.78 27.03 -5.32
N ALA A 7 45.92 27.61 -6.17
CA ALA A 7 44.55 27.92 -5.79
C ALA A 7 43.69 26.66 -5.97
N SER A 8 43.52 25.90 -4.90
CA SER A 8 42.50 24.86 -4.77
C SER A 8 41.12 25.52 -4.73
N SER A 9 40.54 25.76 -5.91
CA SER A 9 39.15 26.13 -6.08
C SER A 9 38.26 24.94 -5.71
N SER A 10 37.88 24.88 -4.44
CA SER A 10 36.77 24.08 -3.93
C SER A 10 35.47 24.61 -4.53
N SER A 11 35.10 24.07 -5.69
CA SER A 11 33.79 24.23 -6.29
C SER A 11 32.74 23.56 -5.40
N SER A 12 32.16 24.34 -4.50
CA SER A 12 30.92 24.01 -3.79
C SER A 12 29.81 23.84 -4.82
N SER A 13 29.65 22.61 -5.28
CA SER A 13 28.50 22.22 -6.09
C SER A 13 27.24 22.59 -5.31
N PRO A 14 26.29 23.36 -5.90
CA PRO A 14 25.05 23.71 -5.22
C PRO A 14 24.39 22.41 -4.76
N SER A 15 24.21 22.30 -3.43
CA SER A 15 23.68 21.12 -2.78
C SER A 15 22.36 20.72 -3.45
N SER A 16 22.25 19.46 -3.84
CA SER A 16 21.09 18.87 -4.53
C SER A 16 19.75 19.22 -3.88
N SER A 17 19.75 19.51 -2.58
CA SER A 17 18.62 20.02 -1.80
C SER A 17 17.93 21.25 -2.39
N HIS A 18 18.65 22.23 -2.96
CA HIS A 18 18.00 23.42 -3.54
C HIS A 18 17.32 23.15 -4.87
N ARG A 19 17.76 22.13 -5.62
CA ARG A 19 17.15 21.80 -6.92
C ARG A 19 15.76 21.18 -6.77
N HIS A 20 15.49 20.55 -5.62
CA HIS A 20 14.23 19.83 -5.39
C HIS A 20 13.19 20.72 -4.69
N GLN A 21 13.57 21.92 -4.21
CA GLN A 21 12.66 22.81 -3.48
C GLN A 21 11.40 23.13 -4.29
N ALA A 22 11.55 23.51 -5.57
CA ALA A 22 10.41 23.81 -6.43
C ALA A 22 9.46 22.61 -6.63
N ILE A 23 10.00 21.38 -6.61
CA ILE A 23 9.22 20.15 -6.72
C ILE A 23 8.44 19.90 -5.43
N PHE A 24 9.04 20.19 -4.27
CA PHE A 24 8.37 20.07 -2.98
C PHE A 24 7.25 21.09 -2.82
N ASP A 25 7.49 22.35 -3.21
CA ASP A 25 6.47 23.40 -3.19
C ASP A 25 5.30 23.04 -4.14
N GLU A 26 5.60 22.46 -5.30
CA GLU A 26 4.59 21.97 -6.25
C GLU A 26 3.81 20.76 -5.71
N PHE A 27 4.48 19.86 -4.99
CA PHE A 27 3.83 18.73 -4.32
C PHE A 27 2.86 19.20 -3.23
N GLU A 28 3.27 20.15 -2.39
CA GLU A 28 2.46 20.67 -1.28
C GLU A 28 1.26 21.49 -1.76
N SER A 29 1.36 22.12 -2.92
CA SER A 29 0.27 22.87 -3.56
C SER A 29 -0.64 22.00 -4.44
N TYR A 30 -0.34 20.71 -4.61
CA TYR A 30 -1.11 19.83 -5.49
C TYR A 30 -2.48 19.49 -4.88
N PRO A 31 -3.60 19.69 -5.61
CA PRO A 31 -4.95 19.47 -5.09
C PRO A 31 -5.34 17.98 -5.17
N PHE A 32 -4.75 17.14 -4.31
CA PHE A 32 -5.03 15.69 -4.28
C PHE A 32 -6.52 15.34 -4.12
N SER A 33 -7.30 16.20 -3.47
CA SER A 33 -8.73 15.99 -3.24
C SER A 33 -9.58 16.14 -4.51
N ASP A 34 -9.12 16.92 -5.48
CA ASP A 34 -9.85 17.21 -6.72
C ASP A 34 -9.44 16.26 -7.86
N ASP A 35 -8.40 15.45 -7.65
CA ASP A 35 -7.88 14.52 -8.64
C ASP A 35 -8.67 13.18 -8.64
N PRO A 36 -9.43 12.89 -9.71
CA PRO A 36 -10.26 11.68 -9.79
C PRO A 36 -9.43 10.40 -9.83
N ASP A 37 -8.23 10.43 -10.42
CA ASP A 37 -7.39 9.24 -10.56
C ASP A 37 -6.75 8.88 -9.22
N PHE A 38 -6.31 9.89 -8.47
CA PHE A 38 -5.80 9.69 -7.11
C PHE A 38 -6.89 9.20 -6.16
N THR A 39 -8.07 9.85 -6.17
CA THR A 39 -9.19 9.48 -5.29
C THR A 39 -9.75 8.09 -5.60
N ALA A 40 -9.76 7.66 -6.86
CA ALA A 40 -10.13 6.30 -7.25
C ALA A 40 -9.15 5.24 -6.69
N GLY A 41 -7.86 5.58 -6.54
CA GLY A 41 -6.84 4.70 -5.97
C GLY A 41 -6.84 4.63 -4.43
N LEU A 42 -7.40 5.65 -3.76
CA LEU A 42 -7.38 5.80 -2.30
C LEU A 42 -7.98 4.61 -1.53
N PRO A 43 -9.12 4.03 -1.94
CA PRO A 43 -9.71 2.86 -1.27
C PRO A 43 -8.76 1.66 -1.20
N THR A 44 -7.88 1.48 -2.18
CA THR A 44 -6.88 0.40 -2.20
C THR A 44 -5.84 0.61 -1.09
N VAL A 45 -5.34 1.85 -0.95
CA VAL A 45 -4.39 2.23 0.10
C VAL A 45 -5.03 2.07 1.48
N ILE A 46 -6.26 2.57 1.65
CA ILE A 46 -7.00 2.44 2.92
C ILE A 46 -7.27 0.96 3.25
N SER A 47 -7.63 0.13 2.27
CA SER A 47 -7.89 -1.30 2.49
C SER A 47 -6.65 -2.05 2.96
N ALA A 48 -5.47 -1.71 2.43
CA ALA A 48 -4.20 -2.27 2.88
C ALA A 48 -3.82 -1.85 4.32
N ILE A 49 -4.36 -0.72 4.79
CA ILE A 49 -4.13 -0.22 6.15
C ILE A 49 -5.15 -0.80 7.15
N ARG A 50 -6.39 -1.00 6.71
CA ARG A 50 -7.55 -1.34 7.56
C ARG A 50 -7.46 -2.71 8.25
N GLY A 51 -6.52 -3.57 7.88
CA GLY A 51 -6.27 -4.86 8.53
C GLY A 51 -5.13 -4.87 9.56
N THR A 52 -4.38 -3.78 9.70
CA THR A 52 -3.18 -3.73 10.54
C THR A 52 -3.40 -2.75 11.71
N LYS A 53 -3.08 -3.16 12.95
CA LYS A 53 -3.13 -2.27 14.14
C LYS A 53 -1.99 -1.24 14.10
N ARG A 54 -2.04 -0.31 13.14
CA ARG A 54 -1.08 0.79 13.00
C ARG A 54 -1.50 2.00 13.82
N SER A 55 -0.53 2.78 14.30
CA SER A 55 -0.80 4.05 14.97
C SER A 55 -1.22 5.12 13.96
N ALA A 56 -1.89 6.18 14.41
CA ALA A 56 -2.30 7.28 13.54
C ALA A 56 -1.12 7.87 12.75
N ALA A 57 0.02 8.09 13.41
CA ALA A 57 1.24 8.59 12.76
C ALA A 57 1.75 7.67 11.63
N GLN A 58 1.62 6.35 11.78
CA GLN A 58 2.00 5.40 10.73
C GLN A 58 1.01 5.43 9.55
N ILE A 59 -0.27 5.67 9.82
CA ILE A 59 -1.29 5.83 8.78
C ILE A 59 -0.99 7.10 7.97
N ASP A 60 -0.69 8.21 8.64
CA ASP A 60 -0.33 9.48 8.00
C ASP A 60 0.94 9.33 7.15
N GLU A 61 1.96 8.63 7.66
CA GLU A 61 3.19 8.34 6.90
C GLU A 61 2.89 7.49 5.64
N MET A 62 2.01 6.50 5.74
CA MET A 62 1.60 5.69 4.58
C MET A 62 0.83 6.51 3.54
N ILE A 63 -0.05 7.40 3.98
CA ILE A 63 -0.80 8.30 3.09
C ILE A 63 0.18 9.25 2.39
N GLY A 64 1.11 9.87 3.14
CA GLY A 64 2.13 10.75 2.58
C GLY A 64 3.00 10.04 1.53
N ARG A 65 3.45 8.81 1.81
CA ARG A 65 4.19 7.98 0.84
C ARG A 65 3.38 7.72 -0.43
N ALA A 66 2.09 7.41 -0.30
CA ALA A 66 1.22 7.13 -1.44
C ALA A 66 1.02 8.39 -2.31
N GLN A 67 0.77 9.54 -1.67
CA GLN A 67 0.67 10.85 -2.35
C GLN A 67 1.96 11.17 -3.11
N TRP A 68 3.12 11.01 -2.47
CA TRP A 68 4.41 11.27 -3.09
C TRP A 68 4.71 10.34 -4.27
N PHE A 69 4.43 9.04 -4.11
CA PHE A 69 4.59 8.07 -5.18
C PHE A 69 3.72 8.41 -6.40
N TYR A 70 2.46 8.79 -6.16
CA TYR A 70 1.56 9.20 -7.22
C TYR A 70 2.06 10.46 -7.94
N PHE A 71 2.41 11.50 -7.18
CA PHE A 71 2.89 12.77 -7.72
C PHE A 71 4.18 12.61 -8.55
N THR A 72 5.15 11.86 -8.04
CA THR A 72 6.41 11.60 -8.77
C THR A 72 6.19 10.80 -10.04
N ARG A 73 5.27 9.82 -10.03
CA ARG A 73 4.84 9.10 -11.24
C ARG A 73 4.19 10.03 -12.26
N LEU A 74 3.31 10.91 -11.82
CA LEU A 74 2.62 11.88 -12.67
C LEU A 74 3.62 12.83 -13.37
N ARG A 75 4.68 13.23 -12.67
CA ARG A 75 5.73 14.14 -13.17
C ARG A 75 6.90 13.44 -13.85
N GLY A 76 6.93 12.11 -13.89
CA GLY A 76 8.04 11.34 -14.45
C GLY A 76 9.35 11.50 -13.66
N LEU A 77 9.26 11.78 -12.36
CA LEU A 77 10.39 11.99 -11.47
C LEU A 77 10.76 10.67 -10.76
N GLN A 78 12.06 10.46 -10.55
CA GLN A 78 12.58 9.33 -9.78
C GLN A 78 13.22 9.81 -8.47
N ILE A 79 12.42 10.47 -7.63
CA ILE A 79 12.87 10.98 -6.33
C ILE A 79 12.29 10.10 -5.22
N PRO A 80 13.13 9.41 -4.43
CA PRO A 80 12.65 8.56 -3.34
C PRO A 80 12.03 9.41 -2.21
N TRP A 81 11.03 8.83 -1.53
CA TRP A 81 10.27 9.48 -0.46
C TRP A 81 11.16 10.05 0.65
N GLU A 82 12.25 9.37 0.98
CA GLU A 82 13.17 9.75 2.06
C GLU A 82 13.74 11.15 1.86
N VAL A 83 13.89 11.60 0.61
CA VAL A 83 14.40 12.94 0.28
C VAL A 83 13.37 14.01 0.66
N TYR A 84 12.08 13.75 0.42
CA TYR A 84 11.00 14.64 0.84
C TYR A 84 10.76 14.57 2.36
N ALA A 85 10.84 13.39 2.97
CA ALA A 85 10.71 13.24 4.42
C ALA A 85 11.79 14.03 5.19
N GLN A 86 13.01 14.11 4.66
CA GLN A 86 14.07 14.95 5.24
C GLN A 86 13.78 16.46 5.12
N HIS A 87 13.06 16.86 4.07
CA HIS A 87 12.67 18.25 3.84
C HIS A 87 11.62 18.70 4.87
N THR A 88 10.60 17.87 5.11
CA THR A 88 9.57 18.14 6.14
C THR A 88 10.13 18.18 7.55
N LEU A 89 11.20 17.42 7.86
CA LEU A 89 11.92 17.53 9.14
C LEU A 89 12.73 18.82 9.29
N ARG A 90 13.13 19.44 8.17
CA ARG A 90 13.90 20.70 8.15
C ARG A 90 13.03 21.94 8.07
N ALA A 91 11.76 21.81 7.73
CA ALA A 91 10.83 22.91 7.72
C ALA A 91 10.88 23.61 9.10
N PRO A 92 11.31 24.88 9.17
CA PRO A 92 11.34 25.60 10.43
C PRO A 92 9.91 25.60 10.98
N LEU A 93 9.73 25.16 12.22
CA LEU A 93 8.45 25.31 12.91
C LEU A 93 7.98 26.75 12.73
N PRO A 94 6.73 26.99 12.27
CA PRO A 94 6.23 28.35 12.15
C PRO A 94 6.40 29.03 13.53
N PRO A 95 6.88 30.28 13.58
CA PRO A 95 7.01 31.00 14.83
C PRO A 95 5.63 31.01 15.48
N SER A 96 5.53 30.38 16.66
CA SER A 96 4.29 30.29 17.42
C SER A 96 3.69 31.71 17.55
N PRO A 97 2.50 31.99 16.97
CA PRO A 97 1.94 33.31 17.04
C PRO A 97 1.47 33.55 18.48
N ALA A 98 2.23 34.35 19.21
CA ALA A 98 1.76 34.96 20.44
C ALA A 98 0.59 35.89 20.09
N GLY A 99 -0.63 35.46 20.44
CA GLY A 99 -1.79 36.31 20.69
C GLY A 99 -2.32 37.16 19.53
N GLY A 100 -3.46 36.76 18.95
CA GLY A 100 -4.22 37.62 18.05
C GLY A 100 -5.52 36.97 17.59
N SER A 101 -6.58 37.18 18.34
CA SER A 101 -7.94 36.72 18.05
C SER A 101 -8.60 37.50 16.90
N THR A 102 -9.00 36.83 15.80
CA THR A 102 -10.23 37.13 15.03
C THR A 102 -10.58 35.98 14.04
N PRO A 103 -11.87 35.70 13.75
CA PRO A 103 -12.34 34.42 13.17
C PRO A 103 -12.77 34.51 11.68
N LEU A 104 -13.10 33.34 11.10
CA LEU A 104 -13.63 32.99 9.74
C LEU A 104 -12.54 32.46 8.80
N GLN A 105 -12.53 31.25 8.21
CA GLN A 105 -13.50 30.17 7.97
C GLN A 105 -12.79 28.80 8.10
N PRO A 106 -13.48 27.69 8.42
CA PRO A 106 -12.90 26.35 8.36
C PRO A 106 -13.06 25.76 6.96
N VAL A 107 -11.99 25.79 6.16
CA VAL A 107 -11.81 24.81 5.08
C VAL A 107 -11.44 23.48 5.76
N PRO A 108 -12.15 22.37 5.51
CA PRO A 108 -11.80 21.10 6.13
C PRO A 108 -10.61 20.48 5.37
N THR A 109 -9.41 20.99 5.61
CA THR A 109 -8.15 20.46 5.06
C THR A 109 -7.68 19.19 5.78
N ASN A 110 -8.55 18.54 6.55
CA ASN A 110 -8.17 17.46 7.45
C ASN A 110 -8.79 16.13 6.97
N PRO A 111 -8.03 15.21 6.36
CA PRO A 111 -8.54 13.90 5.93
C PRO A 111 -9.07 13.05 7.10
N LEU A 112 -8.73 13.41 8.35
CA LEU A 112 -9.30 12.85 9.56
C LEU A 112 -10.79 13.20 9.75
N ALA A 113 -11.25 14.35 9.24
CA ALA A 113 -12.66 14.74 9.28
C ALA A 113 -13.51 13.83 8.38
N ALA A 114 -12.97 13.37 7.25
CA ALA A 114 -13.64 12.40 6.39
C ALA A 114 -13.80 11.04 7.08
N ILE A 115 -12.83 10.62 7.90
CA ILE A 115 -12.95 9.39 8.71
C ILE A 115 -14.03 9.54 9.77
N ASN A 116 -14.14 10.72 10.41
CA ASN A 116 -15.24 11.01 11.34
C ASN A 116 -16.61 11.04 10.63
N GLN A 117 -16.70 11.51 9.39
CA GLN A 117 -17.93 11.44 8.59
C GLN A 117 -18.31 9.99 8.21
N ILE A 118 -17.33 9.10 7.99
CA ILE A 118 -17.56 7.68 7.71
C ILE A 118 -18.04 6.94 8.98
N SER A 119 -17.49 7.24 10.14
CA SER A 119 -17.96 6.66 11.41
C SER A 119 -19.33 7.20 11.81
N GLU A 120 -19.64 8.46 11.49
CA GLU A 120 -20.95 9.08 11.72
C GLU A 120 -22.04 8.52 10.79
N SER A 121 -21.76 8.38 9.49
CA SER A 121 -22.68 7.72 8.53
C SER A 121 -22.93 6.25 8.87
N ARG A 122 -21.91 5.53 9.40
CA ARG A 122 -22.11 4.18 9.94
C ARG A 122 -23.01 4.17 11.17
N ARG A 123 -22.95 5.19 12.01
CA ARG A 123 -23.83 5.33 13.18
C ARG A 123 -25.27 5.54 12.74
N MET A 124 -25.50 6.31 11.68
CA MET A 124 -26.84 6.47 11.08
C MET A 124 -27.36 5.17 10.44
N MET A 125 -26.49 4.29 9.92
CA MET A 125 -26.89 2.96 9.40
C MET A 125 -27.09 1.86 10.47
N MET A 126 -26.69 2.10 11.73
CA MET A 126 -26.83 1.12 12.82
C MET A 126 -27.81 1.57 13.92
N SER A 127 -28.57 2.64 13.68
CA SER A 127 -29.53 3.20 14.65
C SER A 127 -30.98 2.71 14.48
N ASP A 128 -31.30 1.90 13.47
CA ASP A 128 -32.66 1.37 13.28
C ASP A 128 -32.76 -0.09 13.75
N ASP A 129 -32.86 -0.26 15.07
CA ASP A 129 -33.42 -1.47 15.67
C ASP A 129 -34.29 -1.11 16.88
N SER A 130 -35.03 0.00 16.77
CA SER A 130 -35.95 0.45 17.82
C SER A 130 -37.20 1.10 17.22
N GLN A 131 -38.14 0.24 16.86
CA GLN A 131 -39.56 0.38 17.22
C GLN A 131 -40.31 1.61 16.64
N GLY A 132 -41.09 1.37 15.58
CA GLY A 132 -42.36 2.07 15.38
C GLY A 132 -42.55 2.83 14.07
N GLU A 133 -43.53 2.36 13.32
CA GLU A 133 -44.40 3.08 12.38
C GLU A 133 -43.90 3.48 10.99
N ALA A 134 -44.67 2.96 10.02
CA ALA A 134 -44.73 3.25 8.61
C ALA A 134 -44.40 4.70 8.20
N ALA A 135 -43.39 4.85 7.34
CA ALA A 135 -43.38 5.90 6.33
C ALA A 135 -42.55 5.47 5.12
N GLU A 136 -43.20 5.55 3.96
CA GLU A 136 -42.70 5.22 2.63
C GLU A 136 -41.44 6.03 2.28
N GLY A 137 -40.37 5.32 1.94
CA GLY A 137 -39.14 5.88 1.38
C GLY A 137 -38.74 5.10 0.14
N SER A 138 -39.26 5.54 -1.01
CA SER A 138 -39.08 4.96 -2.34
C SER A 138 -37.60 4.76 -2.70
N GLY A 139 -37.17 3.50 -2.68
CA GLY A 139 -35.88 3.03 -3.20
C GLY A 139 -36.10 1.78 -4.06
N SER A 140 -36.48 2.00 -5.33
CA SER A 140 -36.40 1.04 -6.45
C SER A 140 -36.49 -0.45 -6.11
N GLY A 141 -37.68 -0.92 -5.72
CA GLY A 141 -38.21 -2.26 -6.06
C GLY A 141 -37.35 -3.50 -5.79
N GLY A 142 -36.38 -3.44 -4.88
CA GLY A 142 -35.60 -4.59 -4.45
C GLY A 142 -36.24 -5.23 -3.22
N MET A 143 -36.56 -6.53 -3.26
CA MET A 143 -36.91 -7.26 -2.04
C MET A 143 -35.78 -7.12 -1.02
N SER A 144 -36.12 -6.87 0.25
CA SER A 144 -35.11 -6.75 1.30
C SER A 144 -34.30 -8.04 1.43
N PHE A 145 -33.03 -7.93 1.83
CA PHE A 145 -32.14 -9.08 2.01
C PHE A 145 -32.72 -10.15 2.96
N ALA A 146 -33.48 -9.71 3.97
CA ALA A 146 -34.21 -10.58 4.88
C ALA A 146 -35.27 -11.42 4.15
N MET A 147 -35.99 -10.83 3.19
CA MET A 147 -36.99 -11.53 2.39
C MET A 147 -36.35 -12.50 1.39
N LEU A 148 -35.22 -12.14 0.79
CA LEU A 148 -34.41 -13.03 -0.05
C LEU A 148 -33.93 -14.26 0.72
N SER A 149 -33.34 -14.03 1.90
CA SER A 149 -32.87 -15.11 2.77
C SER A 149 -34.01 -16.05 3.18
N ARG A 150 -35.19 -15.48 3.45
CA ARG A 150 -36.41 -16.24 3.76
C ARG A 150 -36.86 -17.11 2.58
N LEU A 151 -36.94 -16.56 1.38
CA LEU A 151 -37.32 -17.31 0.16
C LEU A 151 -36.36 -18.47 -0.13
N ILE A 152 -35.06 -18.28 0.10
CA ILE A 152 -34.04 -19.34 -0.03
C ILE A 152 -34.27 -20.44 1.02
N SER A 153 -34.50 -20.06 2.28
CA SER A 153 -34.74 -21.03 3.36
C SER A 153 -36.05 -21.80 3.22
N GLU A 154 -37.08 -21.20 2.63
CA GLU A 154 -38.40 -21.80 2.39
C GLU A 154 -38.44 -22.64 1.10
N GLY A 155 -37.32 -22.77 0.37
CA GLY A 155 -37.26 -23.53 -0.88
C GLY A 155 -38.00 -22.87 -2.06
N ARG A 156 -38.41 -21.61 -1.93
CA ARG A 156 -39.14 -20.82 -2.93
C ARG A 156 -38.22 -19.87 -3.70
N ALA A 157 -36.98 -20.30 -3.94
CA ALA A 157 -35.98 -19.52 -4.68
C ALA A 157 -36.39 -19.19 -6.13
N GLY A 158 -37.37 -19.90 -6.70
CA GLY A 158 -37.90 -19.67 -8.04
C GLY A 158 -38.77 -18.41 -8.18
N GLU A 159 -39.16 -17.76 -7.08
CA GLU A 159 -39.98 -16.53 -7.10
C GLU A 159 -39.14 -15.25 -7.11
N VAL A 160 -37.81 -15.37 -7.11
CA VAL A 160 -36.91 -14.23 -7.23
C VAL A 160 -37.00 -13.68 -8.66
N PRO A 161 -37.36 -12.41 -8.86
CA PRO A 161 -37.42 -11.81 -10.19
C PRO A 161 -36.06 -11.93 -10.87
N VAL A 162 -36.01 -12.67 -11.98
CA VAL A 162 -34.79 -12.82 -12.77
C VAL A 162 -34.54 -11.51 -13.50
N GLN A 163 -33.69 -10.65 -12.94
CA GLN A 163 -33.19 -9.50 -13.67
C GLN A 163 -32.22 -9.98 -14.75
N TYR A 164 -32.47 -9.53 -15.97
CA TYR A 164 -31.62 -9.79 -17.12
C TYR A 164 -30.29 -9.03 -16.92
N ILE A 165 -29.21 -9.77 -16.68
CA ILE A 165 -27.87 -9.20 -16.58
C ILE A 165 -27.38 -8.90 -18.00
N PRO A 166 -27.07 -7.65 -18.36
CA PRO A 166 -26.58 -7.33 -19.70
C PRO A 166 -25.23 -8.03 -19.97
N GLU A 167 -25.14 -8.75 -21.09
CA GLU A 167 -24.03 -9.59 -21.57
C GLU A 167 -22.66 -8.87 -21.77
N GLY A 168 -22.51 -7.60 -21.37
CA GLY A 168 -21.30 -6.80 -21.61
C GLY A 168 -20.28 -6.75 -20.46
N ILE A 169 -20.67 -7.06 -19.23
CA ILE A 169 -19.83 -6.82 -18.03
C ILE A 169 -18.73 -7.88 -17.87
N ASN A 170 -18.95 -9.08 -18.42
CA ASN A 170 -18.02 -10.20 -18.25
C ASN A 170 -16.73 -10.01 -19.05
N VAL A 171 -16.78 -9.28 -20.16
CA VAL A 171 -15.64 -9.13 -21.08
C VAL A 171 -14.61 -8.13 -20.55
N SER A 172 -15.06 -7.04 -19.92
CA SER A 172 -14.18 -6.05 -19.29
C SER A 172 -13.53 -6.60 -18.03
N LEU A 173 -14.29 -7.35 -17.21
CA LEU A 173 -13.78 -7.99 -16.00
C LEU A 173 -12.76 -9.09 -16.34
N ALA A 174 -13.03 -9.92 -17.35
CA ALA A 174 -12.08 -10.92 -17.83
C ALA A 174 -10.78 -10.28 -18.36
N ARG A 175 -10.87 -9.19 -19.13
CA ARG A 175 -9.69 -8.45 -19.63
C ARG A 175 -8.87 -7.83 -18.50
N CYS A 176 -9.53 -7.31 -17.47
CA CYS A 176 -8.87 -6.70 -16.31
C CYS A 176 -8.18 -7.77 -15.43
N LEU A 177 -8.81 -8.94 -15.26
CA LEU A 177 -8.20 -10.06 -14.53
C LEU A 177 -7.03 -10.67 -15.31
N LEU A 178 -7.14 -10.80 -16.63
CA LEU A 178 -6.06 -11.30 -17.48
C LEU A 178 -4.84 -10.35 -17.50
N SER A 179 -5.04 -9.03 -17.56
CA SER A 179 -3.93 -8.09 -17.50
C SER A 179 -3.25 -8.08 -16.13
N SER A 180 -4.03 -8.17 -15.05
CA SER A 180 -3.50 -8.28 -13.69
C SER A 180 -2.72 -9.57 -13.48
N LEU A 181 -3.23 -10.71 -13.96
CA LEU A 181 -2.55 -12.01 -13.87
C LEU A 181 -1.24 -12.01 -14.66
N PHE A 182 -1.23 -11.44 -15.87
CA PHE A 182 -0.02 -11.35 -16.69
C PHE A 182 1.06 -10.49 -16.01
N SER A 183 0.67 -9.35 -15.40
CA SER A 183 1.60 -8.48 -14.67
C SER A 183 2.23 -9.21 -13.47
N VAL A 184 1.43 -9.92 -12.68
CA VAL A 184 1.93 -10.71 -11.54
C VAL A 184 2.85 -11.83 -12.02
N LEU A 185 2.48 -12.54 -13.09
CA LEU A 185 3.30 -13.61 -13.65
C LEU A 185 4.66 -13.08 -14.17
N CYS A 186 4.68 -11.92 -14.82
CA CYS A 186 5.92 -11.26 -15.26
C CYS A 186 6.82 -10.90 -14.07
N ILE A 187 6.27 -10.34 -12.99
CA ILE A 187 7.04 -10.00 -11.78
C ILE A 187 7.63 -11.27 -11.16
N VAL A 188 6.82 -12.32 -11.01
CA VAL A 188 7.27 -13.62 -10.48
C VAL A 188 8.36 -14.21 -11.36
N PHE A 189 8.20 -14.18 -12.69
CA PHE A 189 9.20 -14.66 -13.63
C PHE A 189 10.49 -13.85 -13.59
N SER A 190 10.41 -12.51 -13.50
CA SER A 190 11.58 -11.64 -13.34
C SER A 190 12.32 -11.86 -12.01
N LEU A 191 11.59 -12.18 -10.93
CA LEU A 191 12.18 -12.55 -9.65
C LEU A 191 12.83 -13.94 -9.71
N LEU A 192 12.20 -14.90 -10.39
CA LEU A 192 12.74 -16.25 -10.63
C LEU A 192 13.96 -16.24 -11.53
N LEU A 193 14.01 -15.37 -12.54
CA LEU A 193 15.16 -15.19 -13.43
C LEU A 193 16.21 -14.23 -12.86
N SER A 194 15.97 -13.66 -11.67
CA SER A 194 16.95 -12.81 -11.03
C SER A 194 18.23 -13.62 -10.75
N PRO A 195 19.41 -13.15 -11.16
CA PRO A 195 20.68 -13.84 -10.91
C PRO A 195 20.94 -14.05 -9.41
N VAL A 196 20.30 -13.25 -8.56
CA VAL A 196 20.32 -13.41 -7.09
C VAL A 196 19.66 -14.73 -6.65
N TYR A 197 18.53 -15.12 -7.25
CA TYR A 197 17.87 -16.39 -6.95
C TYR A 197 18.69 -17.58 -7.42
N PHE A 198 19.36 -17.46 -8.58
CA PHE A 198 20.27 -18.49 -9.07
C PHE A 198 21.50 -18.65 -8.16
N LEU A 199 22.05 -17.54 -7.65
CA LEU A 199 23.12 -17.57 -6.64
C LEU A 199 22.64 -18.19 -5.33
N LEU A 200 21.44 -17.85 -4.86
CA LEU A 200 20.87 -18.43 -3.64
C LEU A 200 20.63 -19.94 -3.77
N LEU A 201 20.08 -20.38 -4.90
CA LEU A 201 19.80 -21.79 -5.17
C LEU A 201 21.08 -22.61 -5.32
N SER A 202 22.09 -22.06 -6.01
CA SER A 202 23.40 -22.71 -6.12
C SER A 202 24.11 -22.80 -4.77
N TYR A 203 24.03 -21.75 -3.93
CA TYR A 203 24.55 -21.78 -2.56
C TYR A 203 23.85 -22.83 -1.68
N LEU A 204 22.52 -22.91 -1.75
CA LEU A 204 21.74 -23.93 -1.03
C LEU A 204 22.13 -25.35 -1.47
N PHE A 205 22.34 -25.56 -2.78
CA PHE A 205 22.77 -26.83 -3.32
C PHE A 205 24.15 -27.25 -2.79
N VAL A 206 25.11 -26.32 -2.73
CA VAL A 206 26.44 -26.58 -2.15
C VAL A 206 26.33 -26.94 -0.67
N LEU A 207 25.50 -26.24 0.11
CA LEU A 207 25.27 -26.56 1.53
C LEU A 207 24.66 -27.95 1.73
N LEU A 208 23.66 -28.32 0.90
CA LEU A 208 23.08 -29.66 0.95
C LEU A 208 24.11 -30.74 0.62
N LEU A 209 24.98 -30.49 -0.36
CA LEU A 209 26.05 -31.42 -0.71
C LEU A 209 27.05 -31.59 0.45
N ILE A 210 27.45 -30.50 1.09
CA ILE A 210 28.34 -30.53 2.27
C ILE A 210 27.68 -31.34 3.40
N PHE A 211 26.40 -31.08 3.68
CA PHE A 211 25.66 -31.79 4.73
C PHE A 211 25.53 -33.29 4.42
N TYR A 212 25.30 -33.66 3.17
CA TYR A 212 25.26 -35.04 2.72
C TYR A 212 26.61 -35.73 2.92
N LEU A 213 27.71 -35.10 2.47
CA LEU A 213 29.06 -35.64 2.66
C LEU A 213 29.42 -35.81 4.14
N PHE A 214 29.09 -34.82 4.97
CA PHE A 214 29.27 -34.90 6.41
C PHE A 214 28.49 -36.07 7.02
N SER A 215 27.24 -36.26 6.60
CA SER A 215 26.41 -37.39 7.04
C SER A 215 27.01 -38.74 6.64
N CYS A 216 27.54 -38.87 5.41
CA CYS A 216 28.22 -40.08 4.95
C CYS A 216 29.51 -40.36 5.74
N LEU A 217 30.30 -39.33 6.06
CA LEU A 217 31.51 -39.47 6.88
C LEU A 217 31.17 -39.89 8.30
N LEU A 218 30.16 -39.26 8.91
CA LEU A 218 29.70 -39.60 10.26
C LEU A 218 29.20 -41.04 10.31
N PHE A 219 28.41 -41.46 9.33
CA PHE A 219 27.93 -42.84 9.22
C PHE A 219 29.10 -43.83 9.06
N SER A 220 30.08 -43.52 8.22
CA SER A 220 31.27 -44.36 8.05
C SER A 220 32.08 -44.49 9.33
N PHE A 221 32.23 -43.40 10.09
CA PHE A 221 32.92 -43.39 11.38
C PHE A 221 32.18 -44.21 12.44
N LEU A 222 30.85 -44.08 12.50
CA LEU A 222 30.01 -44.89 13.40
C LEU A 222 30.08 -46.38 13.05
N LEU A 223 30.09 -46.71 11.76
CA LEU A 223 30.22 -48.09 11.29
C LEU A 223 31.58 -48.68 11.69
N GLN A 224 32.67 -47.94 11.50
CA GLN A 224 34.02 -48.36 11.93
C GLN A 224 34.10 -48.54 13.45
N SER A 225 33.52 -47.61 14.22
CA SER A 225 33.48 -47.70 15.68
C SER A 225 32.68 -48.92 16.16
N SER A 226 31.57 -49.24 15.50
CA SER A 226 30.76 -50.42 15.80
C SER A 226 31.48 -51.72 15.49
N LEU A 227 32.26 -51.77 14.41
CA LEU A 227 33.07 -52.96 14.07
C LEU A 227 34.22 -53.14 15.07
N ALA A 228 34.94 -52.07 15.42
CA ALA A 228 36.04 -52.12 16.39
C ALA A 228 35.59 -52.53 17.80
N SER A 229 34.34 -52.27 18.18
CA SER A 229 33.77 -52.73 19.46
C SER A 229 33.40 -54.21 19.47
N ARG A 230 33.25 -54.87 18.32
CA ARG A 230 32.92 -56.30 18.25
C ARG A 230 34.11 -57.23 18.45
N ASP A 231 35.33 -56.72 18.23
CA ASP A 231 36.56 -57.49 18.37
C ASP A 231 37.18 -57.43 19.78
N LYS A 232 36.51 -56.78 20.74
CA LYS A 232 36.88 -56.74 22.16
C LYS A 232 35.92 -57.57 23.00
#